data_AF-A0A7V0U2T7-F1
#
_entry.id   AF-A0A7V0U2T7-F1
#
_cell.length_a   1.000
_cell.length_b   1.000
_cell.length_c   1.000
_cell.angle_alpha   90.00
_cell.angle_beta   90.00
_cell.angle_gamma   90.00
#
_symmetry.space_group_name_H-M   'P 1'
#
loop_
_entity.id
_entity.type
_entity.pdbx_description
1 polymer ?
#
loop_
_entity_poly.entity_id
_entity_poly.type
_entity_poly.pdbx_seq_one_letter_code
_entity_poly.pdbx_strand_id
1 'polypeptide(L)'
;MFARVKKSDKYEYLQIVENRKEQGKVKQRVIATIGRLDQLQDKNRVKTLIRSLSRFSEQALLILSGQSDVAAEAIFSAVFWFLCCAKS
;
A
#
# COMPACT_ATOMS: atom_id res chain seq x y z
N MET A 1 2.04 6.75 6.07
CA MET A 1 1.74 6.55 4.64
C MET A 1 1.39 5.09 4.43
N PHE A 2 0.54 4.75 3.47
CA PHE A 2 0.24 3.36 3.12
C PHE A 2 -0.15 3.22 1.65
N ALA A 3 -0.03 2.01 1.11
CA ALA A 3 -0.53 1.68 -0.21
C ALA A 3 -2.00 1.25 -0.14
N ARG A 4 -2.82 1.65 -1.12
CA ARG A 4 -4.19 1.18 -1.26
C ARG A 4 -4.56 0.96 -2.72
N VAL A 5 -5.56 0.13 -2.96
CA VAL A 5 -6.18 -0.03 -4.29
C VAL A 5 -7.45 0.81 -4.34
N LYS A 6 -7.60 1.62 -5.39
CA LYS A 6 -8.84 2.33 -5.70
C LYS A 6 -9.45 1.72 -6.96
N LYS A 7 -10.69 1.22 -6.87
CA LYS A 7 -11.47 0.80 -8.02
C LYS A 7 -12.07 2.02 -8.73
N SER A 8 -11.94 2.06 -10.05
CA SER A 8 -12.55 3.07 -10.92
C SER A 8 -13.12 2.33 -12.13
N ASP A 9 -14.44 2.15 -12.15
CA ASP A 9 -15.18 1.42 -13.17
C ASP A 9 -14.57 0.04 -13.47
N LYS A 10 -13.91 -0.10 -14.63
CA LYS A 10 -13.30 -1.31 -15.15
C LYS A 10 -11.89 -1.58 -14.62
N TYR A 11 -11.25 -0.59 -14.00
CA TYR A 11 -9.84 -0.66 -13.63
C TYR A 11 -9.58 -0.43 -12.15
N GLU A 12 -8.50 -1.03 -11.68
CA GLU A 12 -8.01 -0.87 -10.31
C GLU A 12 -6.67 -0.13 -10.35
N TYR A 13 -6.49 0.81 -9.42
CA TYR A 13 -5.30 1.66 -9.37
C TYR A 13 -4.60 1.55 -8.03
N LEU A 14 -3.27 1.35 -8.07
CA LEU A 14 -2.43 1.38 -6.88
C LEU A 14 -2.11 2.84 -6.52
N GLN A 15 -2.40 3.23 -5.29
CA GLN A 15 -2.14 4.58 -4.77
C GLN A 15 -1.28 4.52 -3.51
N ILE A 16 -0.44 5.54 -3.32
CA ILE A 16 0.20 5.84 -2.04
C ILE A 16 -0.53 7.00 -1.40
N VAL A 17 -0.96 6.82 -0.16
CA VAL A 17 -1.72 7.80 0.59
C VAL A 17 -1.03 8.13 1.91
N GLU A 18 -1.19 9.37 2.36
CA GLU A 18 -0.80 9.82 3.69
C GLU A 18 -2.04 10.24 4.49
N ASN A 19 -1.93 10.07 5.80
CA ASN A 19 -2.87 10.64 6.74
C ASN A 19 -2.24 11.91 7.32
N ARG A 20 -2.92 13.04 7.19
CA ARG A 20 -2.54 14.29 7.87
C ARG A 20 -3.61 14.67 8.89
N LYS A 21 -3.17 15.18 10.05
CA LYS A 21 -4.06 15.79 11.04
C LYS A 21 -4.17 17.28 10.72
N GLU A 22 -5.37 17.72 10.38
CA GLU A 22 -5.70 19.13 10.16
C GLU A 22 -6.87 19.49 11.07
N GLN A 23 -6.70 20.52 11.91
CA GLN A 23 -7.76 21.03 12.79
C GLN A 23 -8.44 19.93 13.63
N GLY A 24 -7.63 19.02 14.19
CA GLY A 24 -8.12 17.91 15.01
C GLY A 24 -8.77 16.75 14.23
N LYS A 25 -8.92 16.85 12.92
CA LYS A 25 -9.47 15.78 12.06
C LYS A 25 -8.36 15.12 11.25
N VAL A 26 -8.41 13.79 11.12
CA VAL A 26 -7.52 13.05 10.22
C VAL A 26 -8.11 13.09 8.82
N LYS A 27 -7.37 13.66 7.87
CA LYS A 27 -7.70 13.65 6.45
C LYS A 27 -6.73 12.77 5.68
N GLN A 28 -7.27 12.03 4.72
CA GLN A 28 -6.47 11.25 3.78
C GLN A 28 -6.09 12.11 2.58
N ARG A 29 -4.81 12.10 2.22
CA ARG A 29 -4.29 12.74 1.02
C ARG A 29 -3.63 11.70 0.13
N VAL A 30 -3.98 11.70 -1.16
CA VAL A 30 -3.27 10.89 -2.15
C VAL A 30 -1.95 11.59 -2.47
N ILE A 31 -0.84 10.90 -2.23
CA ILE A 31 0.51 11.38 -2.55
C ILE A 31 0.81 11.09 -4.02
N ALA A 32 0.52 9.86 -4.44
CA ALA A 32 0.76 9.41 -5.81
C ALA A 32 -0.22 8.32 -6.23
N THR A 33 -0.61 8.33 -7.50
CA THR A 33 -1.21 7.18 -8.17
C THR A 33 -0.13 6.51 -8.99
N ILE A 34 0.23 5.29 -8.64
CA ILE A 34 1.36 4.55 -9.23
C ILE A 34 1.02 4.04 -10.63
N GLY A 35 -0.23 3.63 -10.83
CA GLY A 35 -0.72 3.13 -12.10
C GLY A 35 -1.83 2.12 -11.93
N ARG A 36 -2.26 1.52 -13.04
CA ARG A 36 -3.25 0.44 -13.03
C ARG A 36 -2.64 -0.85 -12.48
N LEU A 37 -3.34 -1.52 -11.59
CA LEU A 37 -2.85 -2.67 -10.84
C LEU A 37 -2.51 -3.85 -11.76
N ASP A 38 -3.38 -4.12 -12.75
CA ASP A 38 -3.19 -5.17 -13.75
C ASP A 38 -1.86 -4.99 -14.51
N GLN A 39 -1.64 -3.81 -15.07
CA GLN A 39 -0.41 -3.50 -15.82
C GLN A 39 0.85 -3.53 -14.94
N LEU A 40 0.71 -3.16 -13.67
CA LEU A 40 1.82 -3.18 -12.72
C LEU A 40 2.20 -4.60 -12.30
N GLN A 41 1.21 -5.50 -12.19
CA GLN A 41 1.42 -6.92 -11.91
C GLN A 41 2.06 -7.63 -13.10
N ASP A 42 1.50 -7.46 -14.31
CA ASP A 42 2.00 -8.09 -15.54
C ASP A 42 3.48 -7.79 -15.81
N LYS A 43 3.90 -6.56 -15.51
CA LYS A 43 5.28 -6.09 -15.75
C LYS A 43 6.22 -6.27 -14.56
N ASN A 44 5.83 -7.00 -13.52
CA ASN A 44 6.59 -7.14 -12.26
C ASN A 44 7.04 -5.78 -11.66
N ARG A 45 6.29 -4.71 -11.92
CA ARG A 45 6.65 -3.34 -11.52
C ARG A 45 6.46 -3.15 -10.02
N VAL A 46 5.46 -3.80 -9.44
CA VAL A 46 5.26 -3.82 -7.98
C VAL A 46 6.50 -4.41 -7.27
N LYS A 47 7.02 -5.54 -7.75
CA LYS A 47 8.25 -6.16 -7.19
C LYS A 47 9.46 -5.25 -7.30
N THR A 48 9.60 -4.55 -8.43
CA THR A 48 10.69 -3.59 -8.64
C THR A 48 10.56 -2.40 -7.67
N LEU A 49 9.35 -1.88 -7.49
CA LEU A 49 9.08 -0.79 -6.55
C LEU A 49 9.39 -1.20 -5.11
N ILE A 50 8.95 -2.37 -4.67
CA ILE A 50 9.27 -2.92 -3.34
C ILE A 50 10.79 -3.02 -3.17
N ARG A 51 11.50 -3.63 -4.12
CA ARG A 51 12.97 -3.76 -4.06
C ARG A 51 13.66 -2.40 -3.96
N SER A 52 13.17 -1.40 -4.69
CA SER A 52 13.71 -0.04 -4.62
C SER A 52 13.45 0.61 -3.25
N LEU A 53 12.26 0.43 -2.68
CA LEU A 53 11.89 0.98 -1.37
C LEU A 53 12.65 0.30 -0.22
N SER A 54 12.87 -1.02 -0.31
CA SER A 54 13.58 -1.77 0.72
C SER A 54 15.04 -1.34 0.91
N ARG A 55 15.67 -0.70 -0.09
CA ARG A 55 17.02 -0.13 0.07
C ARG A 55 17.09 0.98 1.12
N PHE A 56 15.95 1.58 1.46
CA PHE A 56 15.83 2.65 2.45
C PHE A 56 15.43 2.13 3.84
N SER A 57 15.39 0.81 4.04
CA SER A 57 15.10 0.19 5.34
C SER A 57 15.98 -1.04 5.55
N GLU A 58 16.90 -0.96 6.51
CA GLU A 58 17.78 -2.07 6.88
C GLU A 58 16.98 -3.32 7.26
N GLN A 59 15.88 -3.16 8.00
CA GLN A 59 14.97 -4.24 8.38
C GLN A 59 14.30 -4.89 7.15
N ALA A 60 13.81 -4.08 6.20
CA ALA A 60 13.20 -4.62 4.99
C ALA A 60 14.21 -5.36 4.10
N LEU A 61 15.47 -4.89 4.07
CA LEU A 61 16.54 -5.55 3.33
C LEU A 61 16.88 -6.92 3.95
N LEU A 62 16.97 -6.99 5.28
CA LEU A 62 17.22 -8.24 6.02
C LEU A 62 16.12 -9.28 5.79
N ILE A 63 14.85 -8.85 5.83
CA ILE A 63 13.68 -9.73 5.55
C ILE A 63 13.75 -10.26 4.12
N LEU A 64 14.09 -9.42 3.14
CA LEU A 64 14.20 -9.82 1.73
C LEU A 64 15.44 -10.68 1.43
N SER A 65 16.52 -10.54 2.19
CA SER A 65 17.74 -11.34 2.02
C SER A 65 17.67 -12.69 2.75
N GLY A 66 16.85 -12.80 3.79
CA GLY A 66 16.82 -13.95 4.69
C GLY A 66 15.88 -15.08 4.30
N GLN A 67 14.95 -14.88 3.35
CA GLN A 67 13.91 -15.88 3.05
C GLN A 67 13.57 -15.91 1.56
N SER A 68 13.90 -17.03 0.93
CA SER A 68 13.40 -17.47 -0.38
C SER A 68 11.92 -17.89 -0.35
N ASP A 69 11.28 -17.91 0.83
CA ASP A 69 9.84 -18.11 1.02
C ASP A 69 9.36 -17.29 2.23
N VAL A 70 9.08 -15.99 2.04
CA VAL A 70 8.19 -15.27 2.97
C VAL A 70 6.86 -15.12 2.25
N ALA A 71 5.86 -15.89 2.67
CA ALA A 71 4.48 -15.42 2.56
C ALA A 71 4.40 -14.20 3.48
N ALA A 72 4.64 -13.01 2.90
CA ALA A 72 4.45 -11.76 3.61
C ALA A 72 2.95 -11.66 3.93
N GLU A 73 2.56 -12.16 5.10
CA GLU A 73 1.27 -11.85 5.68
C GLU A 73 1.26 -10.35 5.95
N ALA A 74 0.75 -9.61 4.97
CA ALA A 74 0.24 -8.28 5.20
C ALA A 74 -0.82 -8.45 6.28
N ILE A 75 -0.49 -8.07 7.51
CA ILE A 75 -1.44 -7.98 8.61
C ILE A 75 -2.50 -6.99 8.14
N PHE A 76 -3.56 -7.52 7.55
CA PHE A 76 -4.74 -6.79 7.13
C PHE A 76 -5.38 -6.37 8.44
N SER A 77 -4.98 -5.19 8.92
CA SER A 77 -5.46 -4.65 10.18
C SER A 77 -6.97 -4.52 10.08
N ALA A 78 -7.67 -5.50 10.66
CA ALA A 78 -9.10 -5.55 10.91
C ALA A 78 -9.62 -4.33 11.70
N VAL A 79 -8.73 -3.43 12.13
CA VAL A 79 -9.06 -2.14 12.74
C VAL A 79 -9.74 -1.18 11.75
N PHE A 80 -9.52 -1.32 10.43
CA PHE A 80 -10.13 -0.39 9.47
C PHE A 80 -11.61 -0.72 9.15
N TRP A 81 -12.05 -1.97 9.38
CA TRP A 81 -13.45 -2.34 9.14
C TRP A 81 -14.40 -1.77 10.20
N PHE A 82 -13.96 -1.72 11.46
CA PHE A 82 -14.79 -1.22 12.57
C PHE A 82 -15.08 0.29 12.49
N LEU A 83 -14.23 1.09 11.81
CA LEU A 83 -14.46 2.54 11.70
C LEU A 83 -15.28 2.96 10.47
N CYS A 84 -15.44 2.09 9.46
CA CYS A 84 -16.20 2.41 8.25
C CYS A 84 -17.67 1.93 8.26
N CYS A 85 -18.06 1.01 9.14
CA CYS A 85 -19.46 0.59 9.26
C CYS A 85 -20.34 1.50 10.15
N ALA A 86 -19.78 2.49 10.83
CA ALA A 86 -20.55 3.36 11.75
C ALA A 86 -21.14 4.62 11.07
N LYS A 87 -21.19 4.67 9.73
CA LYS A 87 -21.82 5.79 9.01
C LYS A 87 -22.46 5.35 7.69
N SER A 88 -23.50 4.52 7.81
CA SER A 88 -24.61 4.43 6.87
C SER A 88 -25.84 3.93 7.61
#